data_AF-A0A8I0N2S5-F1
#
_entry.id   AF-A0A8I0N2S5-F1
#
_cell.length_a   1.000
_cell.length_b   1.000
_cell.length_c   1.000
_cell.angle_alpha   90.00
_cell.angle_beta   90.00
_cell.angle_gamma   90.00
#
_symmetry.space_group_name_H-M   'P 1'
#
loop_
_entity.id
_entity.type
_entity.pdbx_description
1 polymer ?
#
loop_
_entity_poly.entity_id
_entity_poly.type
_entity_poly.pdbx_seq_one_letter_code
_entity_poly.pdbx_strand_id
1 'polypeptide(L)'
;MDADLYELSDTLFAWRREFLRYENQGVFLTPADVRAVTATLYGCAALAMNREHEISRHRWNGMGRTDDKTRQALLDELFRPDSNIVLFKPDFTLRADRA
;
A
#
# COMPACT_ATOMS: atom_id res chain seq x y z
N MET A 1 17.79 6.29 -6.80
CA MET A 1 18.48 4.98 -6.77
C MET A 1 17.38 3.96 -6.88
N ASP A 2 17.22 3.35 -8.05
CA ASP A 2 16.22 2.30 -8.27
C ASP A 2 16.59 1.14 -7.36
N ALA A 3 15.93 1.06 -6.20
CA ALA A 3 15.96 -0.15 -5.40
C ALA A 3 15.37 -1.24 -6.27
N ASP A 4 16.19 -2.23 -6.60
CA ASP A 4 15.86 -3.31 -7.54
C ASP A 4 14.44 -3.82 -7.25
N LEU A 5 13.54 -3.63 -8.23
CA LEU A 5 12.11 -3.88 -8.06
C LEU A 5 11.84 -5.33 -7.69
N TYR A 6 12.76 -6.22 -8.06
CA TYR A 6 12.64 -7.66 -7.90
C TYR A 6 13.51 -8.23 -6.77
N GLU A 7 14.20 -7.38 -6.00
CA GLU A 7 15.11 -7.80 -4.93
C GLU A 7 14.44 -8.75 -3.92
N LEU A 8 13.21 -8.43 -3.51
CA LEU A 8 12.44 -9.27 -2.59
C LEU A 8 12.14 -10.65 -3.21
N SER A 9 11.63 -10.69 -4.44
CA SER A 9 11.30 -11.94 -5.12
C SER A 9 12.54 -12.79 -5.38
N ASP A 10 13.65 -12.17 -5.80
CA ASP A 10 14.89 -12.86 -6.12
C ASP A 10 15.50 -13.49 -4.86
N THR A 11 15.47 -12.76 -3.75
CA THR A 11 15.93 -13.26 -2.44
C THR A 11 15.10 -14.45 -1.99
N LEU A 12 13.76 -14.39 -2.11
CA LEU A 12 12.87 -15.49 -1.74
C LEU A 12 13.06 -16.72 -2.65
N PHE A 13 13.28 -16.53 -3.95
CA PHE A 13 13.56 -17.63 -4.87
C PHE A 13 14.92 -18.27 -4.66
N ALA A 14 15.94 -17.47 -4.33
CA ALA A 14 17.26 -17.98 -3.94
C ALA A 14 17.15 -18.85 -2.68
N TRP A 15 16.39 -18.39 -1.68
CA TRP A 15 16.11 -19.14 -0.46
C TRP A 15 15.41 -20.47 -0.72
N ARG A 16 14.32 -20.44 -1.48
CA ARG A 16 13.59 -21.66 -1.85
C ARG A 16 14.51 -22.70 -2.50
N ARG A 17 15.37 -22.25 -3.41
CA ARG A 17 16.33 -23.12 -4.11
C ARG A 17 17.28 -23.80 -3.14
N GLU A 18 17.75 -23.06 -2.14
CA GLU A 18 18.69 -23.60 -1.17
C GLU A 18 18.03 -24.54 -0.17
N PHE A 19 16.79 -24.29 0.24
CA PHE A 19 16.03 -25.28 1.01
C PHE A 19 15.79 -26.58 0.22
N LEU A 20 15.44 -26.49 -1.06
CA LEU A 20 15.22 -27.67 -1.91
C LEU A 20 16.48 -28.51 -2.08
N ARG A 21 17.66 -27.87 -2.12
CA ARG A 21 18.94 -28.57 -2.24
C ARG A 21 19.19 -29.55 -1.10
N TYR A 22 18.68 -29.25 0.09
CA TYR A 22 18.86 -30.05 1.30
C TYR A 22 17.61 -30.84 1.71
N GLU A 23 16.55 -30.83 0.89
CA GLU A 23 15.26 -31.49 1.18
C GLU A 23 15.42 -32.98 1.53
N ASN A 24 16.26 -33.69 0.80
CA ASN A 24 16.46 -35.14 0.98
C ASN A 24 17.55 -35.51 1.99
N GLN A 25 18.40 -34.55 2.39
CA GLN A 25 19.60 -34.81 3.20
C GLN A 25 19.45 -34.27 4.63
N GLY A 26 18.61 -33.26 4.83
CA GLY A 26 18.55 -32.50 6.08
C GLY A 26 19.81 -31.66 6.28
N VAL A 27 19.68 -30.56 7.05
CA VAL A 27 20.81 -29.72 7.45
C VAL A 27 20.69 -29.42 8.93
N PHE A 28 21.81 -29.54 9.64
CA PHE A 28 21.93 -29.01 11.00
C PHE A 28 22.38 -27.56 10.93
N LEU A 29 21.57 -26.67 11.51
CA LEU A 29 21.89 -25.26 11.62
C LEU A 29 22.56 -24.97 12.96
N THR A 30 23.70 -24.29 12.92
CA THR A 30 24.31 -23.72 14.12
C THR A 30 23.54 -22.49 14.58
N PRO A 31 23.73 -22.02 15.84
CA PRO A 31 23.14 -20.76 16.29
C PRO A 31 23.54 -19.55 15.43
N ALA A 32 24.71 -19.57 14.78
CA ALA A 32 25.12 -18.50 13.86
C ALA A 32 24.29 -18.52 12.57
N ASP A 33 24.02 -19.71 12.03
CA ASP A 33 23.21 -19.88 10.83
C ASP A 33 21.77 -19.43 11.07
N VAL A 34 21.19 -19.77 12.23
CA VAL A 34 19.84 -19.33 12.62
C VAL A 34 19.75 -17.79 12.68
N ARG A 35 20.81 -17.12 13.17
CA ARG A 35 20.86 -15.65 13.18
C ARG A 35 20.94 -15.07 11.77
N ALA A 36 21.73 -15.67 10.88
CA ALA A 36 21.84 -15.23 9.49
C ALA A 36 20.51 -15.40 8.73
N VAL A 37 19.83 -16.52 8.93
CA VAL A 37 18.48 -16.79 8.41
C VAL A 37 17.50 -15.73 8.92
N THR A 38 17.47 -15.49 10.22
CA THR A 38 16.59 -14.47 10.82
C THR A 38 16.86 -13.07 10.27
N ALA A 39 18.13 -12.68 10.13
CA ALA A 39 18.50 -11.37 9.60
C ALA A 39 18.02 -11.19 8.15
N THR A 40 18.11 -12.24 7.34
CA THR A 40 17.66 -12.20 5.94
C THR A 40 16.13 -12.13 5.83
N LEU A 41 15.40 -12.89 6.67
CA LEU A 41 13.94 -12.79 6.78
C LEU A 41 13.50 -11.38 7.18
N TYR A 42 14.20 -10.77 8.13
CA TYR A 42 13.94 -9.40 8.53
C TYR A 42 14.13 -8.42 7.37
N GLY A 43 15.21 -8.58 6.59
CA GLY A 43 15.43 -7.80 5.36
C GLY A 43 14.28 -7.95 4.36
N CYS A 44 13.81 -9.17 4.13
CA CYS A 44 12.66 -9.44 3.26
C CYS A 44 11.37 -8.76 3.78
N ALA A 45 11.13 -8.81 5.09
CA ALA A 45 9.97 -8.16 5.70
C ALA A 45 10.02 -6.63 5.57
N ALA A 46 11.20 -6.03 5.76
CA ALA A 46 11.40 -4.59 5.58
C ALA A 46 11.16 -4.16 4.11
N LEU A 47 11.67 -4.94 3.15
CA LEU A 47 11.40 -4.71 1.72
C LEU A 47 9.90 -4.81 1.41
N ALA A 48 9.21 -5.82 1.94
CA ALA A 48 7.77 -5.99 1.75
C ALA A 48 6.97 -4.80 2.32
N MET A 49 7.26 -4.35 3.54
CA MET A 49 6.62 -3.18 4.14
C MET A 49 6.86 -1.90 3.34
N ASN A 50 8.08 -1.69 2.85
CA ASN A 50 8.37 -0.52 2.02
C ASN A 50 7.55 -0.51 0.73
N ARG A 51 7.39 -1.67 0.09
CA ARG A 51 6.53 -1.80 -1.10
C ARG A 51 5.06 -1.61 -0.76
N GLU A 52 4.58 -2.11 0.38
CA GLU A 52 3.22 -1.87 0.84
C GLU A 52 2.95 -0.37 1.07
N HIS A 53 3.86 0.34 1.73
CA HIS A 53 3.77 1.79 1.90
C HIS A 53 3.77 2.54 0.57
N GLU A 54 4.56 2.10 -0.40
CA GLU A 54 4.60 2.68 -1.75
C GLU A 54 3.26 2.47 -2.47
N ILE A 55 2.72 1.24 -2.47
CA ILE A 55 1.40 0.94 -3.06
C ILE A 55 0.31 1.76 -2.37
N SER A 56 0.33 1.84 -1.04
CA SER A 56 -0.64 2.62 -0.25
C SER A 56 -0.58 4.10 -0.63
N ARG A 57 0.62 4.69 -0.73
CA ARG A 57 0.81 6.07 -1.22
C ARG A 57 0.26 6.26 -2.62
N HIS A 58 0.52 5.33 -3.54
CA HIS A 58 0.00 5.41 -4.90
C HIS A 58 -1.53 5.31 -4.95
N ARG A 59 -2.13 4.44 -4.13
CA ARG A 59 -3.60 4.33 -4.00
C ARG A 59 -4.21 5.61 -3.44
N TRP A 60 -3.62 6.16 -2.36
CA TRP A 60 -4.08 7.42 -1.77
C TRP A 60 -4.01 8.58 -2.76
N ASN A 61 -2.86 8.74 -3.43
CA ASN A 61 -2.67 9.77 -4.45
C ASN A 61 -3.59 9.55 -5.67
N GLY A 62 -3.90 8.30 -6.02
CA GLY A 62 -4.86 7.94 -7.06
C GLY A 62 -6.29 8.34 -6.68
N MET A 63 -6.70 8.05 -5.45
CA MET A 63 -8.00 8.48 -4.91
C MET A 63 -8.10 10.00 -4.86
N GLY A 64 -7.10 10.71 -4.33
CA GLY A 64 -7.11 12.18 -4.28
C GLY A 64 -7.25 12.83 -5.65
N ARG A 65 -6.57 12.30 -6.67
CA ARG A 65 -6.73 12.79 -8.07
C ARG A 65 -8.10 12.49 -8.67
N THR A 66 -8.74 11.40 -8.25
CA THR A 66 -10.07 11.02 -8.72
C THR A 66 -11.14 11.88 -8.06
N ASP A 67 -10.99 12.18 -6.77
CA ASP A 67 -11.85 13.09 -6.01
C ASP A 67 -11.74 14.52 -6.55
N ASP A 68 -10.54 15.01 -6.88
CA ASP A 68 -10.38 16.35 -7.46
C ASP A 68 -11.01 16.48 -8.84
N LYS A 69 -10.88 15.46 -9.70
CA LYS A 69 -11.56 15.45 -11.00
C LYS A 69 -13.07 15.41 -10.86
N THR A 70 -13.57 14.63 -9.91
CA THR A 70 -15.01 14.52 -9.63
C THR A 70 -15.54 15.83 -9.06
N ARG A 71 -14.81 16.47 -8.14
CA ARG A 71 -15.12 17.81 -7.60
C ARG A 71 -15.17 18.84 -8.71
N GLN A 72 -14.17 18.87 -9.59
CA GLN A 72 -14.13 19.86 -10.68
C GLN A 72 -15.29 19.64 -11.66
N ALA A 73 -15.59 18.40 -12.04
CA ALA A 73 -16.72 18.09 -12.91
C ALA A 73 -18.08 18.51 -12.30
N LEU A 74 -18.25 18.34 -10.97
CA LEU A 74 -19.44 18.81 -10.26
C LEU A 74 -19.54 20.34 -10.22
N LEU A 75 -18.43 21.04 -10.01
CA LEU A 75 -18.41 22.50 -10.05
C LEU A 75 -18.69 23.04 -11.46
N ASP A 76 -18.08 22.46 -12.48
CA ASP A 76 -18.28 22.86 -13.88
C ASP A 76 -19.74 22.72 -14.29
N GLU A 77 -20.42 21.64 -13.88
CA GLU A 77 -21.84 21.43 -14.16
C GLU A 77 -22.75 22.33 -13.30
N LEU A 78 -22.36 22.70 -12.07
CA LEU A 78 -23.10 23.65 -11.23
C LEU A 78 -23.09 25.07 -11.80
N PHE A 79 -21.98 25.49 -12.41
CA PHE A 79 -21.83 26.84 -13.00
C PHE A 79 -22.33 26.92 -14.45
N ARG A 80 -22.89 25.84 -15.00
CA ARG A 80 -23.45 25.83 -16.34
C ARG A 80 -24.75 26.66 -16.39
N PRO A 81 -24.95 27.55 -17.39
CA PRO A 81 -26.08 28.50 -17.43
C PRO A 81 -27.48 27.86 -17.35
N ASP A 82 -27.63 26.63 -17.86
CA ASP A 82 -28.89 25.89 -17.90
C ASP A 82 -28.87 24.65 -16.96
N SER A 83 -28.01 24.67 -15.94
CA SER A 83 -27.90 23.55 -15.00
C SER A 83 -29.16 23.41 -14.14
N ASN A 84 -29.71 22.19 -14.10
CA ASN A 84 -30.79 21.82 -13.19
C ASN A 84 -30.26 21.25 -11.86
N ILE A 85 -28.95 21.33 -11.60
CA ILE A 85 -28.33 20.79 -10.39
C ILE A 85 -28.41 21.84 -9.27
N VAL A 86 -29.17 21.52 -8.22
CA VAL A 86 -29.22 22.31 -6.98
C VAL A 86 -28.52 21.52 -5.88
N LEU A 87 -27.42 22.04 -5.35
CA LEU A 87 -26.82 21.48 -4.14
C LEU A 87 -27.77 21.72 -2.97
N PHE A 88 -28.30 20.64 -2.38
CA PHE A 88 -29.05 20.71 -1.13
C PHE A 88 -28.15 21.33 -0.06
N LYS A 89 -28.41 22.57 0.33
CA LYS A 89 -27.92 23.11 1.60
C LYS A 89 -28.69 22.35 2.68
N PRO A 90 -28.02 21.57 3.53
CA PRO A 90 -28.72 20.94 4.63
C PRO A 90 -29.03 22.02 5.66
N ASP A 91 -30.28 22.42 5.78
CA ASP A 91 -30.77 23.28 6.88
C ASP A 91 -30.94 22.47 8.17
N PHE A 92 -29.96 21.63 8.54
CA PHE A 92 -29.93 21.12 9.91
C PHE A 92 -29.27 22.16 10.81
N THR A 93 -30.11 22.93 11.50
CA THR A 93 -29.74 23.48 12.79
C THR A 93 -29.33 22.30 13.68
N LEU A 94 -28.04 22.21 14.03
CA LEU A 94 -27.60 21.41 15.16
C LEU A 94 -28.46 21.84 16.35
N ARG A 95 -29.48 21.05 16.71
CA ARG A 95 -30.18 21.24 17.97
C ARG A 95 -29.13 21.03 19.05
N ALA A 96 -28.69 22.13 19.63
CA ALA A 96 -27.87 22.18 20.83
C ALA A 96 -28.73 21.79 22.04
N ASP A 97 -29.32 20.59 22.04
CA ASP A 97 -30.02 20.04 23.19
C ASP A 97 -29.45 18.66 23.51
N ARG A 98 -28.30 18.69 24.18
CA ARG A 98 -27.89 17.69 25.16
C ARG A 98 -27.18 18.42 26.29
N ALA A 99 -28.00 18.95 27.21
CA ALA A 99 -27.64 19.10 28.62
C ALA A 99 -28.16 17.86 29.37
#